data_AF-A0A3D0C5W3-F1
#
_entry.id   AF-A0A3D0C5W3-F1
#
_cell.length_a   1.000
_cell.length_b   1.000
_cell.length_c   1.000
_cell.angle_alpha   90.00
_cell.angle_beta   90.00
_cell.angle_gamma   90.00
#
_symmetry.space_group_name_H-M   'P 1'
#
loop_
_entity.id
_entity.type
_entity.pdbx_description
1 polymer ?
#
loop_
_entity_poly.entity_id
_entity_poly.type
_entity_poly.pdbx_seq_one_letter_code
_entity_poly.pdbx_strand_id
1 'polypeptide(L)'
;FAPAVAGCPVNNVIPEWNDLIYRGRWKDAIELLHKTNNFPEFTGRVCPAPCEGACVLGINADPVAIKLHEKEIIDHAFKEGWVVAQPPSARTGKNVAV
;
A
#
# COMPACT_ATOMS: atom_id res chain seq x y z
N PHE A 1 4.10 -4.27 -18.16
CA PHE A 1 4.14 -5.54 -17.44
C PHE A 1 5.33 -5.51 -16.50
N ALA A 2 5.16 -4.97 -15.29
CA ALA A 2 5.98 -5.48 -14.19
C ALA A 2 5.60 -6.97 -14.11
N PRO A 3 6.53 -7.93 -14.29
CA PRO A 3 6.19 -9.33 -14.12
C PRO A 3 5.55 -9.42 -12.73
N ALA A 4 4.42 -10.12 -12.64
CA ALA A 4 3.58 -10.36 -11.47
C ALA A 4 4.14 -9.83 -10.15
N VAL A 5 3.36 -9.08 -9.37
CA VAL A 5 3.70 -8.61 -8.01
C VAL A 5 4.36 -9.71 -7.15
N ALA A 6 5.66 -9.97 -7.33
CA ALA A 6 6.27 -11.24 -6.94
C ALA A 6 6.98 -11.17 -5.59
N GLY A 7 7.02 -9.99 -4.99
CA GLY A 7 7.59 -9.80 -3.65
C GLY A 7 6.56 -9.38 -2.60
N CYS A 8 5.35 -8.96 -2.95
CA CYS A 8 4.36 -8.54 -1.97
C CYS A 8 3.28 -9.61 -1.78
N PRO A 9 3.12 -10.22 -0.59
CA PRO A 9 2.13 -11.28 -0.35
C PRO A 9 0.67 -10.90 -0.64
N VAL A 10 0.35 -9.60 -0.58
CA VAL A 10 -1.01 -9.09 -0.86
C VAL A 10 -1.17 -8.58 -2.30
N ASN A 11 -0.21 -8.87 -3.18
CA ASN A 11 -0.22 -8.44 -4.58
C ASN A 11 -0.43 -6.92 -4.75
N ASN A 12 0.22 -6.13 -3.90
CA ASN A 12 0.12 -4.66 -3.91
C ASN A 12 0.63 -4.05 -5.24
N VAL A 13 -0.07 -3.03 -5.73
CA VAL A 13 0.22 -2.29 -6.97
C VAL A 13 1.28 -1.21 -6.73
N ILE A 14 2.47 -1.68 -6.32
CA ILE A 14 3.59 -0.85 -5.85
C ILE A 14 4.06 0.20 -6.86
N PRO A 15 4.30 -0.14 -8.14
CA PRO A 15 4.72 0.86 -9.12
C PRO A 15 3.72 2.00 -9.29
N GLU A 16 2.42 1.69 -9.22
CA GLU A 16 1.35 2.63 -9.50
C GLU A 16 1.18 3.67 -8.38
N TRP A 17 1.14 3.27 -7.10
CA TRP A 17 1.08 4.26 -6.03
C TRP A 17 2.41 5.00 -5.83
N ASN A 18 3.54 4.41 -6.23
CA ASN A 18 4.84 5.13 -6.28
C ASN A 18 4.82 6.26 -7.32
N ASP A 19 4.27 6.01 -8.51
CA ASP A 19 4.10 7.05 -9.54
C ASP A 19 3.15 8.16 -9.06
N LEU A 20 2.10 7.81 -8.31
CA LEU A 20 1.16 8.80 -7.75
C LEU A 20 1.84 9.73 -6.74
N ILE A 21 2.62 9.21 -5.78
CA ILE A 21 3.36 10.08 -4.85
C ILE A 21 4.43 10.91 -5.54
N TYR A 22 5.10 10.36 -6.56
CA TYR A 22 6.07 11.11 -7.38
C TYR A 22 5.41 12.32 -8.06
N ARG A 23 4.15 12.19 -8.49
CA ARG A 23 3.35 13.26 -9.09
C ARG A 23 2.62 14.15 -8.07
N GLY A 24 2.86 13.97 -6.78
CA GLY A 24 2.20 14.71 -5.71
C GLY A 24 0.72 14.33 -5.50
N ARG A 25 0.25 13.22 -6.08
CA ARG A 25 -1.13 12.73 -5.97
C ARG A 25 -1.32 11.82 -4.76
N TRP A 26 -1.04 12.36 -3.57
CA TRP A 26 -1.02 11.61 -2.31
C TRP A 26 -2.36 10.95 -1.95
N LYS A 27 -3.47 11.66 -2.18
CA LYS A 27 -4.82 11.13 -1.89
C LYS A 27 -5.15 9.94 -2.78
N ASP A 28 -4.83 10.02 -4.06
CA ASP A 28 -5.01 8.90 -4.99
C ASP A 28 -4.11 7.71 -4.62
N ALA A 29 -2.89 7.99 -4.13
CA ALA A 29 -1.95 6.95 -3.71
C ALA A 29 -2.49 6.13 -2.54
N ILE A 30 -3.06 6.75 -1.51
CA ILE A 30 -3.66 6.02 -0.39
C ILE A 30 -4.92 5.26 -0.81
N GLU A 31 -5.77 5.85 -1.66
CA GLU A 31 -6.95 5.17 -2.19
C GLU A 31 -6.55 3.91 -2.98
N LEU A 32 -5.47 3.97 -3.75
CA LEU A 32 -4.95 2.84 -4.50
C LEU A 32 -4.29 1.79 -3.59
N LEU A 33 -3.49 2.22 -2.62
CA LEU A 33 -2.84 1.34 -1.64
C LEU A 33 -3.86 0.51 -0.86
N HIS A 34 -4.97 1.13 -0.43
CA HIS A 34 -6.06 0.45 0.27
C HIS A 34 -6.86 -0.54 -0.59
N LYS A 35 -6.69 -0.57 -1.91
CA LYS A 35 -7.36 -1.58 -2.75
C LYS A 35 -6.82 -2.99 -2.52
N THR A 36 -5.57 -3.11 -2.08
CA THR A 36 -4.90 -4.40 -1.87
C THR A 36 -4.47 -4.62 -0.43
N ASN A 37 -4.29 -3.56 0.36
CA ASN A 37 -3.81 -3.65 1.72
C ASN A 37 -4.73 -2.90 2.70
N ASN A 38 -5.34 -3.64 3.63
CA ASN A 38 -6.21 -3.06 4.65
C ASN A 38 -5.42 -2.36 5.79
N PHE A 39 -4.13 -2.70 5.96
CA PHE A 39 -3.32 -2.32 7.13
C PHE A 39 -1.94 -1.75 6.75
N PRO A 40 -1.86 -0.73 5.87
CA PRO A 40 -0.59 -0.10 5.48
C PRO A 40 0.17 0.52 6.67
N GLU A 41 -0.54 0.95 7.72
CA GLU A 41 0.03 1.52 8.95
C GLU A 41 0.86 0.50 9.74
N PHE A 42 0.48 -0.77 9.67
CA PHE A 42 1.23 -1.86 10.30
C PHE A 42 2.32 -2.37 9.37
N THR A 43 1.95 -2.72 8.14
CA THR A 43 2.85 -3.34 7.16
C THR A 43 4.01 -2.41 6.79
N GLY A 44 3.80 -1.10 6.64
CA GLY A 44 4.87 -0.11 6.44
C GLY A 44 5.88 -0.01 7.60
N ARG A 45 5.58 -0.58 8.77
CA ARG A 45 6.47 -0.60 9.94
C ARG A 45 7.13 -1.97 10.13
N VAL A 46 6.32 -3.03 10.15
CA VAL A 46 6.77 -4.37 10.60
C VAL A 46 7.11 -5.31 9.45
N CYS A 47 6.72 -5.02 8.22
CA CYS A 47 6.99 -5.90 7.09
C CYS A 47 8.51 -6.09 6.89
N PRO A 48 8.99 -7.32 6.60
CA PRO A 48 10.38 -7.57 6.24
C PRO A 48 10.73 -7.12 4.80
N ALA A 49 9.79 -6.47 4.10
CA ALA A 49 9.95 -5.91 2.76
C ALA A 49 10.46 -6.89 1.66
N PRO A 50 9.83 -8.07 1.48
CA PRO A 50 10.21 -8.98 0.38
C PRO A 50 10.03 -8.36 -1.01
N CYS A 51 9.18 -7.35 -1.15
CA CYS A 51 9.06 -6.53 -2.35
C CYS A 51 10.33 -5.74 -2.71
N GLU A 52 11.10 -5.29 -1.72
CA GLU A 52 12.38 -4.62 -1.94
C GLU A 52 13.45 -5.63 -2.37
N GLY A 53 13.45 -6.82 -1.77
CA GLY A 53 14.32 -7.93 -2.19
C GLY A 53 14.03 -8.44 -3.61
N ALA A 54 12.79 -8.31 -4.07
CA ALA A 54 12.38 -8.64 -5.44
C ALA A 54 12.54 -7.47 -6.43
N CYS A 55 13.00 -6.30 -5.97
CA CYS A 55 13.12 -5.12 -6.83
C CYS A 55 14.26 -5.29 -7.84
N VAL A 56 13.96 -5.14 -9.14
CA VAL A 56 14.97 -5.26 -10.22
C VAL A 56 16.12 -4.26 -10.08
N LEU A 57 15.88 -3.09 -9.46
CA LEU A 57 16.93 -2.12 -9.16
C LEU A 57 17.99 -2.69 -8.20
N GLY A 58 17.58 -3.63 -7.34
CA GLY A 58 18.46 -4.35 -6.42
C GLY A 58 19.57 -5.18 -7.09
N ILE A 59 19.54 -5.34 -8.43
CA ILE A 59 20.59 -6.01 -9.18
C ILE A 59 21.87 -5.16 -9.27
N ASN A 60 21.74 -3.83 -9.35
CA ASN A 60 22.86 -2.93 -9.64
C ASN A 60 22.93 -1.67 -8.76
N ALA A 61 21.92 -1.42 -7.92
CA ALA A 61 21.88 -0.33 -6.95
C ALA A 61 21.00 -0.73 -5.75
N ASP A 62 20.90 0.14 -4.75
CA ASP A 62 19.96 -0.08 -3.65
C ASP A 62 18.51 -0.14 -4.17
N PRO A 63 17.69 -1.08 -3.68
CA PRO A 63 16.30 -1.20 -4.12
C PRO A 63 15.49 0.03 -3.70
N VAL A 64 14.35 0.23 -4.38
CA VAL A 64 13.40 1.27 -3.96
C VAL A 64 12.95 0.99 -2.53
N ALA A 65 12.93 2.01 -1.68
CA ALA A 65 12.46 1.93 -0.28
C ALA A 65 10.91 1.82 -0.20
N ILE A 66 10.35 0.77 -0.80
CA ILE A 66 8.91 0.52 -0.95
C ILE A 66 8.20 0.54 0.41
N LYS A 67 8.76 -0.12 1.43
CA LYS A 67 8.16 -0.15 2.76
C LYS A 67 8.09 1.24 3.38
N LEU A 68 9.14 2.05 3.18
CA LEU A 68 9.17 3.42 3.67
C LEU A 68 8.14 4.27 2.94
N HIS A 69 8.01 4.15 1.62
CA HIS A 69 6.98 4.87 0.87
C HIS A 69 5.56 4.48 1.31
N GLU A 70 5.29 3.19 1.54
CA GLU A 70 4.02 2.72 2.11
C GLU A 70 3.72 3.37 3.46
N LYS A 71 4.70 3.42 4.36
CA LYS A 71 4.61 4.12 5.65
C LYS A 71 4.32 5.61 5.46
N GLU A 72 5.04 6.29 4.59
CA GLU A 72 4.87 7.73 4.38
C GLU A 72 3.49 8.06 3.76
N ILE A 73 2.97 7.23 2.87
CA ILE A 73 1.63 7.39 2.30
C ILE A 73 0.57 7.33 3.40
N ILE A 74 0.60 6.31 4.25
CA ILE A 74 -0.41 6.14 5.30
C ILE A 74 -0.27 7.19 6.41
N ASP A 75 0.94 7.56 6.80
CA ASP A 75 1.19 8.61 7.80
C ASP A 75 0.69 9.97 7.30
N HIS A 76 0.94 10.29 6.02
CA HIS A 76 0.40 11.49 5.37
C HIS A 76 -1.14 11.44 5.33
N ALA A 77 -1.73 10.32 4.93
CA ALA A 77 -3.18 10.19 4.82
C ALA A 77 -3.90 10.31 6.18
N PHE A 78 -3.31 9.81 7.27
CA PHE A 78 -3.84 10.04 8.62
C PHE A 78 -3.74 11.52 9.02
N LYS A 79 -2.60 12.17 8.74
CA LYS A 79 -2.40 13.59 9.04
C LYS A 79 -3.41 14.49 8.32
N GLU A 80 -3.73 14.17 7.07
CA GLU A 80 -4.72 14.89 6.26
C GLU A 80 -6.18 14.46 6.55
N GLY A 81 -6.40 13.46 7.41
CA GLY A 81 -7.73 12.98 7.78
C GLY A 81 -8.45 12.21 6.67
N TRP A 82 -7.73 11.62 5.72
CA TRP A 82 -8.32 10.85 4.61
C TRP A 82 -8.69 9.42 4.98
N VAL A 83 -8.08 8.88 6.03
CA VAL A 83 -8.37 7.52 6.53
C VAL A 83 -9.60 7.58 7.43
N VAL A 84 -10.75 7.23 6.87
CA VAL A 84 -12.05 7.24 7.56
C VAL A 84 -12.75 5.89 7.41
N ALA A 85 -13.62 5.57 8.37
CA ALA A 85 -14.42 4.36 8.31
C ALA A 85 -15.32 4.36 7.06
N GLN A 86 -15.39 3.21 6.38
CA GLN A 86 -16.28 2.99 5.23
C GLN A 86 -17.40 2.01 5.62
N PRO A 87 -18.40 2.43 6.41
CA PRO A 87 -19.53 1.57 6.74
C PRO A 87 -20.33 1.24 5.46
N PRO A 88 -20.93 0.04 5.37
CA PRO A 88 -21.76 -0.31 4.23
C PRO A 88 -23.00 0.57 4.15
N SER A 89 -23.44 0.91 2.94
CA SER A 89 -24.66 1.69 2.71
C SER A 89 -25.93 0.98 3.16
N ALA A 90 -25.93 -0.35 3.16
CA ALA A 90 -27.01 -1.19 3.65
C ALA A 90 -26.47 -2.44 4.35
N ARG A 91 -27.12 -2.86 5.45
CA ARG A 91 -26.79 -4.11 6.15
C ARG A 91 -27.54 -5.28 5.51
N THR A 92 -26.86 -6.41 5.33
CA THR A 92 -27.43 -7.61 4.69
C THR A 92 -28.34 -8.42 5.61
N GLY A 93 -28.34 -8.14 6.92
CA GLY A 93 -29.06 -8.92 7.95
C GLY A 93 -28.45 -10.28 8.27
N LYS A 94 -27.34 -10.65 7.63
CA LYS A 94 -26.61 -11.90 7.91
C LYS A 94 -25.62 -11.70 9.06
N ASN A 95 -25.45 -12.72 9.89
CA ASN A 95 -24.48 -12.73 10.99
C ASN A 95 -23.31 -13.67 10.67
N VAL A 96 -22.09 -13.24 10.97
CA VAL A 96 -20.84 -14.02 10.82
C VAL A 96 -20.06 -13.88 12.13
N ALA A 97 -19.44 -14.97 12.59
CA ALA A 97 -18.49 -14.98 13.69
C ALA A 97 -17.06 -15.09 13.13
N VAL A 98 -16.11 -14.39 13.77
CA VAL A 98 -14.68 -14.38 13.42
C VAL A 98 -13.90 -14.99 14.55
#